data_AF-A0A257A9A4-F1
#
_entry.id   AF-A0A257A9A4-F1
#
_cell.length_a   1.000
_cell.length_b   1.000
_cell.length_c   1.000
_cell.angle_alpha   90.00
_cell.angle_beta   90.00
_cell.angle_gamma   90.00
#
_symmetry.space_group_name_H-M   'P 1'
#
loop_
_entity.id
_entity.type
_entity.pdbx_description
1 polymer ?
#
loop_
_entity_poly.entity_id
_entity_poly.type
_entity_poly.pdbx_seq_one_letter_code
_entity_poly.pdbx_strand_id
1 'polypeptide(L)'
;MRKVYEEYSLSIIKVRDFINLASEVSGTNLTGFFKDWLLSPGTASFSITNLSISTFKHKYLMKGDLIEVKGNKTFPLPVTLTFSSPRGEVRITVPFHYPLTPFKAELPFKPIKIIVDDDDLIPGKDGIYTYPGPLTKLASTVN
;
A
#
# COMPACT_ATOMS: atom_id res chain seq x y z
N MET A 1 8.68 11.08 -17.59
CA MET A 1 9.52 12.21 -17.14
C MET A 1 10.30 12.88 -18.25
N ARG A 2 10.96 12.16 -19.17
CA ARG A 2 11.70 12.77 -20.29
C ARG A 2 10.86 13.76 -21.12
N LYS A 3 9.66 13.35 -21.55
CA LYS A 3 8.74 14.19 -22.33
C LYS A 3 8.28 15.46 -21.60
N VAL A 4 8.09 15.39 -20.28
CA VAL A 4 7.76 16.56 -19.44
C VAL A 4 8.90 17.58 -19.49
N TYR A 5 10.14 17.12 -19.39
CA TYR A 5 11.31 17.99 -19.46
C TYR A 5 11.51 18.56 -20.87
N GLU A 6 11.33 17.75 -21.92
CA GLU A 6 11.42 18.19 -23.31
C GLU A 6 10.41 19.31 -23.63
N GLU A 7 9.16 19.20 -23.15
CA GLU A 7 8.09 20.17 -23.46
C GLU A 7 8.03 21.37 -22.51
N TYR A 8 8.49 21.23 -21.26
CA TYR A 8 8.30 22.25 -20.21
C TYR A 8 9.58 22.66 -19.48
N SER A 9 10.77 22.34 -19.99
CA SER A 9 12.09 22.60 -19.33
C SER A 9 12.29 24.02 -18.78
N LEU A 10 11.64 25.03 -19.36
CA LEU A 10 11.76 26.44 -18.96
C LEU A 10 10.40 27.11 -18.67
N SER A 11 9.34 26.32 -18.53
CA SER A 11 7.96 26.82 -18.40
C SER A 11 7.28 26.27 -17.15
N ILE A 12 6.36 27.05 -16.58
CA ILE A 12 5.51 26.59 -15.47
C ILE A 12 4.45 25.64 -16.03
N ILE A 13 4.53 24.36 -15.68
CA ILE A 13 3.50 23.37 -16.02
C ILE A 13 2.35 23.43 -15.00
N LYS A 14 1.10 23.42 -15.47
CA LYS A 14 -0.06 23.26 -14.59
C LYS A 14 -0.29 21.78 -14.31
N VAL A 15 -0.85 21.47 -13.15
CA VAL A 15 -1.23 20.09 -12.76
C VAL A 15 -2.04 19.39 -13.85
N ARG A 16 -3.00 20.08 -14.47
CA ARG A 16 -3.82 19.53 -15.56
C ARG A 16 -2.98 19.11 -16.76
N ASP A 17 -2.02 19.93 -17.16
CA ASP A 17 -1.16 19.68 -18.33
C ASP A 17 -0.24 18.48 -18.06
N PHE A 18 0.27 18.37 -16.84
CA PHE A 18 1.01 17.19 -16.41
C PHE A 18 0.17 15.91 -16.46
N ILE A 19 -1.06 15.93 -15.96
CA ILE A 19 -1.97 14.76 -15.99
C ILE A 19 -2.25 14.32 -17.42
N ASN A 20 -2.50 15.27 -18.33
CA ASN A 20 -2.73 14.99 -19.74
C ASN A 20 -1.50 14.33 -20.37
N LEU A 21 -0.32 14.90 -20.16
CA LEU A 21 0.94 14.40 -20.71
C LEU A 21 1.28 13.00 -20.15
N ALA A 22 1.07 12.77 -18.86
CA ALA A 22 1.25 11.46 -18.24
C ALA A 22 0.27 10.42 -18.80
N SER A 23 -0.98 10.82 -19.06
CA SER A 23 -1.98 9.95 -19.67
C SER A 23 -1.61 9.58 -21.11
N GLU A 24 -1.10 10.55 -21.87
CA GLU A 24 -0.63 10.34 -23.25
C GLU A 24 0.57 9.37 -23.29
N VAL A 25 1.58 9.59 -22.44
CA VAL A 25 2.79 8.75 -22.40
C VAL A 25 2.49 7.32 -21.92
N SER A 26 1.57 7.17 -20.96
CA SER A 26 1.18 5.86 -20.44
C SER A 26 0.19 5.10 -21.33
N GLY A 27 -0.42 5.78 -22.31
CA GLY A 27 -1.50 5.22 -23.13
C GLY A 27 -2.80 4.95 -22.37
N THR A 28 -2.94 5.47 -21.14
CA THR A 28 -4.10 5.23 -20.26
C THR A 28 -4.63 6.55 -19.71
N ASN A 29 -5.95 6.67 -19.52
CA ASN A 29 -6.53 7.87 -18.89
C ASN A 29 -6.26 7.87 -17.38
N LEU A 30 -5.35 8.74 -16.92
CA LEU A 30 -4.96 8.85 -15.51
C LEU A 30 -5.76 9.92 -14.74
N THR A 31 -6.76 10.54 -15.36
CA THR A 31 -7.54 11.63 -14.72
C THR A 31 -8.19 11.17 -13.42
N GLY A 32 -8.76 9.95 -13.40
CA GLY A 32 -9.36 9.36 -12.20
C GLY A 32 -8.35 9.17 -11.08
N PHE A 33 -7.21 8.54 -11.40
CA PHE A 33 -6.11 8.35 -10.45
C PHE A 33 -5.69 9.67 -9.79
N PHE A 34 -5.36 10.69 -10.58
CA PHE A 34 -4.90 11.97 -10.03
C PHE A 34 -6.02 12.75 -9.30
N LYS A 35 -7.28 12.61 -9.72
CA LYS A 35 -8.41 13.20 -8.99
C LYS A 35 -8.56 12.57 -7.61
N ASP A 36 -8.45 11.25 -7.54
CA ASP A 36 -8.57 10.52 -6.29
C ASP A 36 -7.35 10.75 -5.39
N TRP A 37 -6.15 10.89 -5.94
CA TRP A 37 -4.93 11.09 -5.16
C TRP A 37 -4.61 12.54 -4.80
N LEU A 38 -4.58 13.43 -5.79
CA LEU A 38 -4.06 14.79 -5.62
C LEU A 38 -5.16 15.76 -5.18
N LEU A 39 -6.40 15.53 -5.62
CA LEU A 39 -7.50 16.49 -5.47
C LEU A 39 -8.49 16.09 -4.36
N SER A 40 -8.37 14.88 -3.83
CA SER A 40 -9.22 14.44 -2.73
C SER A 40 -8.62 14.82 -1.39
N PRO A 41 -9.39 15.43 -0.47
CA PRO A 41 -8.92 15.66 0.89
C PRO A 41 -8.81 14.34 1.66
N GLY A 42 -7.79 14.26 2.52
CA GLY A 42 -7.49 13.14 3.39
C GLY A 42 -6.22 12.38 3.00
N THR A 43 -5.72 11.53 3.91
CA THR A 43 -4.64 10.58 3.64
C THR A 43 -5.22 9.18 3.69
N ALA A 44 -4.76 8.27 2.83
CA ALA A 44 -5.05 6.86 3.02
C ALA A 44 -4.38 6.36 4.30
N SER A 45 -4.95 5.36 4.94
CA SER A 45 -4.32 4.70 6.07
C SER A 45 -4.79 3.26 6.12
N PHE A 46 -3.83 2.33 6.09
CA PHE A 46 -4.14 0.93 5.99
C PHE A 46 -3.95 0.19 7.31
N SER A 47 -4.76 -0.86 7.48
CA SER A 47 -4.69 -1.78 8.60
C SER A 47 -5.00 -3.20 8.13
N ILE A 48 -4.52 -4.18 8.88
CA ILE A 48 -4.89 -5.59 8.71
C ILE A 48 -5.92 -5.97 9.78
N THR A 49 -6.96 -6.69 9.38
CA THR A 49 -7.93 -7.35 10.26
C THR A 49 -8.06 -8.84 9.92
N ASN A 50 -8.75 -9.61 10.76
CA ASN A 50 -9.02 -11.04 10.58
C ASN A 50 -7.76 -11.88 10.28
N LEU A 51 -6.62 -11.48 10.86
CA LEU A 51 -5.36 -12.16 10.62
C LEU A 51 -5.38 -13.55 11.24
N SER A 52 -5.09 -14.56 10.42
CA SER A 52 -4.94 -15.94 10.84
C SER A 52 -3.64 -16.52 10.29
N ILE A 53 -3.00 -17.37 11.08
CA ILE A 53 -1.82 -18.12 10.69
C ILE A 53 -2.09 -19.60 10.90
N SER A 54 -1.80 -20.39 9.87
CA SER A 54 -1.87 -21.85 9.91
C SER A 54 -0.57 -22.42 9.37
N THR A 55 -0.30 -23.69 9.65
CA THR A 55 0.84 -24.41 9.07
C THR A 55 0.33 -25.42 8.07
N PHE A 56 0.95 -25.46 6.89
CA PHE A 56 0.59 -26.40 5.83
C PHE A 56 1.85 -26.79 5.05
N LYS A 57 2.14 -28.10 4.94
CA LYS A 57 3.30 -28.63 4.20
C LYS A 57 4.62 -27.91 4.53
N HIS A 58 4.92 -27.76 5.83
CA HIS A 58 6.12 -27.08 6.36
C HIS A 58 6.23 -25.57 6.03
N LYS A 59 5.18 -24.95 5.47
CA LYS A 59 5.08 -23.51 5.31
C LYS A 59 4.09 -22.91 6.30
N TYR A 60 4.22 -21.61 6.53
CA TYR A 60 3.25 -20.82 7.26
C TYR A 60 2.31 -20.15 6.25
N LEU A 61 1.02 -20.44 6.38
CA LEU A 61 -0.02 -19.83 5.59
C LEU A 61 -0.67 -18.73 6.41
N MET A 62 -0.47 -17.50 5.97
CA MET A 62 -1.07 -16.31 6.56
C MET A 62 -2.21 -15.81 5.68
N LYS A 63 -3.33 -15.47 6.32
CA LYS A 63 -4.50 -14.85 5.68
C LYS A 63 -4.97 -13.69 6.54
N GLY A 64 -5.52 -12.67 5.91
CA GLY A 64 -6.16 -11.56 6.59
C GLY A 64 -6.81 -10.65 5.58
N ASP A 65 -7.39 -9.56 6.07
CA ASP A 65 -8.02 -8.54 5.25
C ASP A 65 -7.27 -7.22 5.42
N LEU A 66 -6.86 -6.62 4.32
CA LEU A 66 -6.35 -5.26 4.26
C LEU A 66 -7.55 -4.30 4.19
N ILE A 67 -7.59 -3.31 5.07
CA ILE A 67 -8.66 -2.31 5.15
C ILE A 67 -8.10 -0.89 5.14
N GLU A 68 -8.88 0.07 4.63
CA GLU A 68 -8.63 1.50 4.81
C GLU A 68 -9.38 1.97 6.08
N VAL A 69 -8.69 2.64 7.01
CA VAL A 69 -9.23 2.91 8.36
C VAL A 69 -9.94 4.26 8.52
N LYS A 70 -9.82 5.18 7.55
CA LYS A 70 -10.35 6.56 7.67
C LYS A 70 -11.61 6.82 6.83
N GLY A 71 -12.04 5.92 5.96
CA GLY A 71 -13.31 6.06 5.24
C GLY A 71 -13.51 5.17 4.01
N ASN A 72 -14.71 5.27 3.43
CA ASN A 72 -15.21 4.48 2.30
C ASN A 72 -14.56 4.80 0.94
N LYS A 73 -13.33 5.30 0.90
CA LYS A 73 -12.65 5.60 -0.36
C LYS A 73 -11.88 4.37 -0.84
N THR A 74 -12.23 3.91 -2.03
CA THR A 74 -11.49 2.88 -2.75
C THR A 74 -10.43 3.54 -3.61
N PHE A 75 -9.18 3.51 -3.16
CA PHE A 75 -8.06 3.89 -4.01
C PHE A 75 -7.51 2.63 -4.67
N PRO A 76 -7.54 2.49 -6.01
CA PRO A 76 -6.89 1.38 -6.67
C PRO A 76 -5.37 1.50 -6.47
N LEU A 77 -4.82 0.81 -5.46
CA LEU A 77 -3.43 0.94 -5.07
C LEU A 77 -2.74 -0.40 -4.81
N PRO A 78 -1.48 -0.56 -5.28
CA PRO A 78 -0.64 -1.64 -4.80
C PRO A 78 -0.16 -1.31 -3.39
N VAL A 79 -0.61 -2.07 -2.39
CA VAL A 79 -0.13 -1.94 -1.00
C VAL A 79 0.85 -3.08 -0.72
N THR A 80 2.08 -2.74 -0.35
CA THR A 80 3.10 -3.74 0.00
C THR A 80 2.93 -4.19 1.44
N LEU A 81 2.90 -5.49 1.68
CA LEU A 81 2.98 -6.09 3.01
C LEU A 81 4.34 -6.77 3.17
N THR A 82 5.10 -6.35 4.17
CA THR A 82 6.39 -6.95 4.53
C THR A 82 6.22 -7.85 5.75
N PHE A 83 6.55 -9.13 5.61
CA PHE A 83 6.56 -10.12 6.68
C PHE A 83 7.99 -10.39 7.11
N SER A 84 8.34 -10.01 8.35
CA SER A 84 9.72 -10.13 8.86
C SER A 84 9.83 -11.16 9.98
N SER A 85 10.98 -11.86 9.99
CA SER A 85 11.45 -12.73 11.07
C SER A 85 12.98 -12.66 11.19
N PRO A 86 13.59 -13.20 12.26
CA PRO A 86 15.03 -13.32 12.34
C PRO A 86 15.65 -14.19 11.21
N ARG A 87 14.82 -14.97 10.50
CA ARG A 87 15.24 -15.82 9.37
C ARG A 87 15.21 -15.10 8.02
N GLY A 88 14.67 -13.88 7.97
CA GLY A 88 14.55 -13.09 6.74
C GLY A 88 13.18 -12.42 6.58
N GLU A 89 12.97 -11.89 5.39
CA GLU A 89 11.78 -11.10 5.03
C GLU A 89 11.14 -11.60 3.74
N VAL A 90 9.82 -11.45 3.66
CA VAL A 90 9.03 -11.71 2.45
C VAL A 90 8.12 -10.51 2.21
N ARG A 91 8.09 -10.00 0.98
CA ARG A 91 7.20 -8.91 0.57
C ARG A 91 6.14 -9.46 -0.38
N ILE A 92 4.88 -9.04 -0.20
CA ILE A 92 3.82 -9.26 -1.19
C ILE A 92 3.16 -7.92 -1.52
N THR A 93 2.66 -7.80 -2.74
CA THR A 93 1.86 -6.64 -3.14
C THR A 93 0.39 -7.04 -3.21
N VAL A 94 -0.45 -6.36 -2.43
CA VAL A 94 -1.89 -6.55 -2.40
C VAL A 94 -2.53 -5.47 -3.27
N PRO A 95 -3.24 -5.82 -4.36
CA PRO A 95 -3.95 -4.85 -5.17
C PRO A 95 -5.23 -4.42 -4.45
N PHE A 96 -5.15 -3.34 -3.68
CA PHE A 96 -6.28 -2.80 -2.93
C PHE A 96 -7.24 -2.10 -3.90
N HIS A 97 -8.43 -2.67 -4.05
CA HIS A 97 -9.50 -2.11 -4.90
C HIS A 97 -10.79 -1.84 -4.12
N TYR A 98 -10.96 -2.51 -2.98
CA TYR A 98 -12.18 -2.47 -2.19
C TYR A 98 -11.84 -2.12 -0.73
N PRO A 99 -12.77 -1.52 0.03
CA PRO A 99 -12.52 -1.08 1.41
C PRO A 99 -12.06 -2.22 2.33
N LEU A 100 -12.35 -3.46 1.94
CA LEU A 100 -11.86 -4.69 2.53
C LEU A 100 -11.32 -5.58 1.40
N THR A 101 -10.00 -5.82 1.40
CA THR A 101 -9.31 -6.61 0.38
C THR A 101 -8.61 -7.80 1.05
N PRO A 102 -9.06 -9.05 0.82
CA PRO A 102 -8.42 -10.22 1.40
C PRO A 102 -7.04 -10.46 0.79
N PHE A 103 -6.09 -10.91 1.60
CA PHE A 103 -4.76 -11.33 1.15
C PHE A 103 -4.37 -12.71 1.68
N LYS A 104 -3.43 -13.34 0.98
CA LYS A 104 -2.85 -14.63 1.33
C LYS A 104 -1.33 -14.58 1.12
N ALA A 105 -0.56 -15.01 2.13
CA ALA A 105 0.89 -15.14 2.04
C ALA A 105 1.33 -16.56 2.43
N GLU A 106 2.21 -17.15 1.62
CA GLU A 106 2.92 -18.38 1.97
C GLU A 106 4.35 -18.04 2.39
N LEU A 107 4.66 -18.28 3.66
CA LEU A 107 5.92 -17.87 4.27
C LEU A 107 6.76 -19.11 4.63
N PRO A 108 8.08 -19.09 4.35
CA PRO A 108 8.99 -20.18 4.72
C PRO A 108 9.32 -20.18 6.23
N PHE A 109 8.93 -19.13 6.95
CA PHE A 109 9.15 -18.96 8.39
C PHE A 109 7.92 -18.37 9.07
N LYS A 110 7.86 -18.49 10.39
CA LYS A 110 6.84 -17.85 11.22
C LYS A 110 7.16 -16.35 11.31
N PRO A 111 6.31 -15.45 10.79
CA PRO A 111 6.55 -14.02 10.90
C PRO A 111 6.39 -13.57 12.35
N ILE A 112 7.22 -12.63 12.78
CA ILE A 112 7.08 -11.95 14.08
C ILE A 112 6.62 -10.51 13.91
N LYS A 113 6.73 -9.96 12.70
CA LYS A 113 6.35 -8.60 12.37
C LYS A 113 5.69 -8.56 10.99
N ILE A 114 4.64 -7.76 10.87
CA ILE A 114 4.02 -7.40 9.58
C ILE A 114 4.02 -5.89 9.50
N ILE A 115 4.55 -5.35 8.41
CA ILE A 115 4.61 -3.92 8.13
C ILE A 115 3.76 -3.67 6.88
N VAL A 116 2.81 -2.76 6.99
CA VAL A 116 2.02 -2.28 5.87
C VAL A 116 2.74 -1.05 5.30
N ASP A 117 2.98 -1.06 3.99
CA ASP A 117 3.68 -0.01 3.24
C ASP A 117 5.04 0.39 3.82
N ASP A 118 5.94 -0.59 3.95
CA ASP A 118 7.28 -0.42 4.53
C ASP A 118 8.16 0.63 3.80
N ASP A 119 7.89 0.85 2.51
CA ASP A 119 8.63 1.82 1.68
C ASP A 119 7.97 3.23 1.70
N ASP A 120 6.88 3.43 2.46
CA ASP A 120 6.13 4.69 2.61
C ASP A 120 5.73 5.32 1.27
N LEU A 121 5.26 4.47 0.33
CA LEU A 121 4.85 4.89 -1.01
C LEU A 121 3.47 5.56 -0.99
N ILE A 122 2.67 5.29 0.03
CA ILE A 122 1.32 5.80 0.19
C ILE A 122 1.28 6.74 1.40
N PRO A 123 1.08 8.06 1.18
CA PRO A 123 1.01 9.03 2.25
C PRO A 123 -0.06 8.64 3.27
N GLY A 124 0.35 8.38 4.51
CA GLY A 124 -0.55 7.77 5.48
C GLY A 124 0.09 7.46 6.83
N LYS A 125 -0.66 6.71 7.65
CA LYS A 125 -0.17 6.13 8.91
C LYS A 125 -0.56 4.67 8.96
N ASP A 126 0.36 3.83 8.52
CA ASP A 126 0.05 2.43 8.30
C ASP A 126 0.39 1.55 9.51
N GLY A 127 -0.25 0.38 9.56
CA GLY A 127 -0.17 -0.51 10.70
C GLY A 127 1.12 -1.32 10.74
N ILE A 128 1.75 -1.37 11.92
CA ILE A 128 2.77 -2.37 12.26
C ILE A 128 2.16 -3.36 13.25
N TYR A 129 2.27 -4.65 12.93
CA TYR A 129 1.74 -5.76 13.71
C TYR A 129 2.87 -6.66 14.21
N THR A 130 2.74 -7.19 15.42
CA THR A 130 3.71 -8.14 15.99
C THR A 130 3.05 -9.47 16.39
N TYR A 131 3.83 -10.54 16.38
CA TYR A 131 3.41 -11.90 16.70
C TYR A 131 4.57 -12.68 17.38
N PRO A 132 4.34 -13.59 18.36
CA PRO A 132 3.08 -13.89 19.04
C PRO A 132 2.77 -12.81 20.08
N GLY A 133 1.61 -12.19 19.97
CA GLY A 133 1.11 -11.17 20.89
C GLY A 133 -0.30 -10.78 20.48
N PRO A 134 -1.05 -10.04 21.32
CA PRO A 134 -2.24 -9.37 20.82
C PRO A 134 -1.84 -8.55 19.59
N LEU A 135 -2.66 -8.65 18.54
CA LEU A 135 -2.48 -7.89 17.30
C LEU A 135 -2.79 -6.41 17.58
N THR A 136 -1.92 -5.79 18.36
CA THR A 136 -2.02 -4.38 18.69
C THR A 136 -1.30 -3.64 17.59
N LYS A 137 -2.02 -2.81 16.84
CA LYS A 137 -1.40 -1.78 15.99
C LYS A 137 -0.44 -1.02 16.90
N LEU A 138 0.86 -1.13 16.66
CA LEU A 138 1.82 -0.28 17.36
C LEU A 138 1.46 1.16 17.00
N ALA A 139 1.18 1.99 17.99
CA ALA A 139 0.98 3.42 17.76
C ALA A 139 2.27 3.94 17.11
N SER A 140 2.20 4.33 15.84
CA SER A 140 3.29 4.97 15.12
C SER A 140 3.74 6.19 15.94
N THR A 141 4.90 6.08 16.58
CA THR A 141 5.46 7.15 17.40
C THR A 141 6.02 8.20 16.46
N VAL A 142 5.63 9.45 16.71
CA VAL A 142 6.00 10.64 15.95
C VAL A 142 7.50 10.88 16.09
N ASN A 143 8.18 11.16 14.98
CA ASN A 143 9.32 12.07 14.93
C ASN A 143 9.07 13.05 13.78
#